data_AF-V2WNJ6-F1
#
_entry.id   AF-V2WNJ6-F1
#
_cell.length_a   1.000
_cell.length_b   1.000
_cell.length_c   1.000
_cell.angle_alpha   90.00
_cell.angle_beta   90.00
_cell.angle_gamma   90.00
#
_symmetry.space_group_name_H-M   'P 1'
#
loop_
_entity.id
_entity.type
_entity.pdbx_description
1 polymer ?
#
loop_
_entity_poly.entity_id
_entity_poly.type
_entity_poly.pdbx_seq_one_letter_code
_entity_poly.pdbx_strand_id
1 'polypeptide(L)'
;MAENIYSKGTRVWFEDKDQAWVSGEVTSVTKGENDSIKLVFVDERGKEITIDTTGKNIKDGKEGLPPLRNPPLLETADDLATLSHLNEPSVLHTIRNRYAQHSIYTYSGIVLIAVNPFQRVALYGPEILQAYSGRKRGELEPHLFAIAEDAYTAMRKEGMGQTIIVSGESGAGKTESAKYIMRYLASVNPPDSTTAKTKFKLTLDESSEIERQILATNPILEAFGNAKTTRNDNSSRFGKYIQILFDGKQEIVGARIRTYLLERSRIVFQPLTERNYHIFYQLCAGAPLKERKDLGLDTDITKFHYLKQGGPHSTPIAGVDDAEEFRATQQALSTVGISVEKQWAVFRLLAALLHLGNIKITQLRNDSSIDDNDPALLLATRFLGVNLAEFKKWTIKKQITTRSEKIITALNGAQATVVRDSVAKFVYACMFEWLVAIVNESLAGENGDAAERAEMFIGVLDIYGFEHFQKNSFEQFSINYANEKLQQE
;
A
#
# COMPACT_ATOMS: atom_id res chain seq x y z
N MET A 1 -25.84 -3.22 -41.80
CA MET A 1 -25.15 -4.13 -40.86
C MET A 1 -25.79 -4.19 -39.47
N ALA A 2 -26.62 -3.22 -39.03
CA ALA A 2 -27.20 -3.17 -37.68
C ALA A 2 -28.53 -3.94 -37.47
N GLU A 3 -29.09 -4.63 -38.47
CA GLU A 3 -30.41 -5.30 -38.36
C GLU A 3 -30.37 -6.71 -37.76
N ASN A 4 -29.18 -7.23 -37.43
CA ASN A 4 -28.98 -8.61 -36.96
C ASN A 4 -28.23 -8.70 -35.63
N ILE A 5 -28.17 -7.63 -34.84
CA ILE A 5 -27.40 -7.58 -33.59
C ILE A 5 -27.90 -8.64 -32.59
N TYR A 6 -29.22 -8.70 -32.36
CA TYR A 6 -29.87 -9.70 -31.50
C TYR A 6 -30.55 -10.78 -32.34
N SER A 7 -29.78 -11.50 -33.16
CA SER A 7 -30.29 -12.67 -33.88
C SER A 7 -30.42 -13.89 -32.97
N LYS A 8 -31.21 -14.90 -33.37
CA LYS A 8 -31.30 -16.17 -32.62
C LYS A 8 -29.90 -16.78 -32.44
N GLY A 9 -29.55 -17.14 -31.22
CA GLY A 9 -28.21 -17.63 -30.86
C GLY A 9 -27.25 -16.53 -30.38
N THR A 10 -27.59 -15.25 -30.52
CA THR A 10 -26.80 -14.16 -29.94
C THR A 10 -26.81 -14.28 -28.42
N ARG A 11 -25.62 -14.26 -27.81
CA ARG A 11 -25.46 -14.26 -26.36
C ARG A 11 -25.41 -12.86 -25.79
N VAL A 12 -25.98 -12.69 -24.61
CA VAL A 12 -26.12 -11.40 -23.91
C VAL A 12 -25.89 -11.57 -22.42
N TRP A 13 -25.84 -10.44 -21.69
CA TRP A 13 -25.68 -10.37 -20.25
C TRP A 13 -26.93 -9.80 -19.57
N PHE A 14 -27.33 -10.40 -18.45
CA PHE A 14 -28.39 -9.90 -17.57
C PHE A 14 -27.84 -9.65 -16.17
N GLU A 15 -28.36 -8.64 -15.50
CA GLU A 15 -28.01 -8.34 -14.11
C GLU A 15 -28.45 -9.46 -13.17
N ASP A 16 -27.60 -9.79 -12.21
CA ASP A 16 -27.86 -10.78 -11.16
C ASP A 16 -27.37 -10.27 -9.82
N LYS A 17 -28.14 -10.51 -8.77
CA LYS A 17 -27.84 -10.01 -7.43
C LYS A 17 -26.57 -10.63 -6.83
N ASP A 18 -26.28 -11.89 -7.14
CA ASP A 18 -25.20 -12.63 -6.49
C ASP A 18 -23.94 -12.67 -7.37
N GLN A 19 -24.09 -12.78 -8.69
CA GLN A 19 -22.97 -12.89 -9.64
C GLN A 19 -22.64 -11.57 -10.35
N ALA A 20 -23.36 -10.49 -10.05
CA ALA A 20 -23.45 -9.23 -10.80
C ALA A 20 -24.06 -9.39 -12.20
N TRP A 21 -23.57 -10.36 -12.99
CA TRP A 21 -24.02 -10.63 -14.34
C TRP A 21 -24.10 -12.13 -14.62
N VAL A 22 -25.14 -12.55 -15.35
CA VAL A 22 -25.36 -13.93 -15.84
C VAL A 22 -25.58 -13.93 -17.34
N SER A 23 -25.19 -15.02 -18.00
CA SER A 23 -25.34 -15.15 -19.45
C SER A 23 -26.78 -15.48 -19.83
N GLY A 24 -27.23 -14.97 -20.96
CA GLY A 24 -28.42 -15.44 -21.65
C GLY A 24 -28.23 -15.52 -23.16
N GLU A 25 -29.22 -16.10 -23.83
CA GLU A 25 -29.22 -16.29 -25.29
C GLU A 25 -30.56 -15.89 -25.88
N VAL A 26 -30.54 -15.22 -27.04
CA VAL A 26 -31.73 -14.91 -27.82
C VAL A 26 -32.30 -16.21 -28.40
N THR A 27 -33.49 -16.61 -27.97
CA THR A 27 -34.17 -17.83 -28.46
C THR A 27 -35.13 -17.53 -29.60
N SER A 28 -35.75 -16.35 -29.61
CA SER A 28 -36.63 -15.91 -30.69
C SER A 28 -36.63 -14.40 -30.90
N VAL A 29 -36.88 -14.01 -32.16
CA VAL A 29 -37.02 -12.63 -32.60
C VAL A 29 -38.27 -12.55 -33.45
N THR A 30 -39.26 -11.78 -33.05
CA THR A 30 -40.51 -11.59 -33.80
C THR A 30 -40.64 -10.13 -34.22
N LYS A 31 -40.73 -9.88 -35.52
CA LYS A 31 -40.98 -8.54 -36.07
C LYS A 31 -42.49 -8.32 -36.19
N GLY A 32 -43.00 -7.24 -35.59
CA GLY A 32 -44.39 -6.81 -35.69
C GLY A 32 -44.57 -5.63 -36.66
N GLU A 33 -45.76 -5.06 -36.66
CA GLU A 33 -46.09 -3.86 -37.45
C GLU A 33 -45.40 -2.61 -36.86
N ASN A 34 -45.19 -1.57 -37.68
CA ASN A 34 -44.62 -0.27 -37.27
C ASN A 34 -43.24 -0.34 -36.58
N ASP A 35 -42.30 -1.12 -37.13
CA ASP A 35 -40.92 -1.26 -36.63
C ASP A 35 -40.80 -1.91 -35.23
N SER A 36 -41.88 -2.52 -34.71
CA SER A 36 -41.85 -3.23 -33.44
C SER A 36 -41.11 -4.58 -33.55
N ILE A 37 -40.30 -4.90 -32.55
CA ILE A 37 -39.52 -6.14 -32.45
C ILE A 37 -39.67 -6.70 -31.05
N LYS A 38 -40.13 -7.94 -30.93
CA LYS A 38 -40.16 -8.71 -29.69
C LYS A 38 -38.96 -9.64 -29.63
N LEU A 39 -38.14 -9.48 -28.60
CA LEU A 39 -36.98 -10.33 -28.31
C LEU A 39 -37.30 -11.23 -27.13
N VAL A 40 -37.06 -12.54 -27.28
CA VAL A 40 -37.17 -13.51 -26.19
C VAL A 40 -35.79 -14.07 -25.93
N PHE A 41 -35.38 -14.03 -24.67
CA PHE A 41 -34.12 -14.52 -24.16
C PHE A 41 -34.37 -15.63 -23.15
N VAL A 42 -33.42 -16.54 -23.03
CA VAL A 42 -33.36 -17.51 -21.92
C VAL A 42 -32.01 -17.37 -21.26
N ASP A 43 -31.99 -17.13 -19.94
CA ASP A 43 -30.75 -17.10 -19.17
C ASP A 43 -30.19 -18.52 -18.91
N GLU A 44 -28.97 -18.60 -18.42
CA GLU A 44 -28.31 -19.87 -18.08
C GLU A 44 -29.04 -20.70 -17.00
N ARG A 45 -30.01 -20.11 -16.29
CA ARG A 45 -30.84 -20.76 -15.27
C ARG A 45 -32.20 -21.19 -15.83
N GLY A 46 -32.45 -20.97 -17.12
CA GLY A 46 -33.69 -21.31 -17.81
C GLY A 46 -34.81 -20.29 -17.64
N LYS A 47 -34.55 -19.11 -17.09
CA LYS A 47 -35.55 -18.04 -16.95
C LYS A 47 -35.74 -17.35 -18.30
N GLU A 48 -36.99 -17.31 -18.76
CA GLU A 48 -37.36 -16.56 -19.97
C GLU A 48 -37.52 -15.07 -19.65
N ILE A 49 -36.93 -14.22 -20.50
CA ILE A 49 -36.99 -12.77 -20.42
C ILE A 49 -37.48 -12.26 -21.77
N THR A 50 -38.53 -11.45 -21.78
CA THR A 50 -39.09 -10.87 -23.00
C THR A 50 -38.91 -9.35 -22.98
N ILE A 51 -38.40 -8.79 -24.07
CA ILE A 51 -38.23 -7.35 -24.25
C ILE A 51 -38.86 -6.94 -25.58
N ASP A 52 -39.83 -6.02 -25.50
CA ASP A 52 -40.41 -5.36 -26.67
C ASP A 52 -39.62 -4.09 -26.97
N THR A 53 -39.13 -3.96 -28.20
CA THR A 53 -38.29 -2.86 -28.68
C THR A 53 -38.64 -2.48 -30.12
N THR A 54 -37.85 -1.63 -30.76
CA THR A 54 -37.99 -1.30 -32.18
C THR A 54 -36.68 -1.47 -32.93
N GLY A 55 -36.74 -1.64 -34.24
CA GLY A 55 -35.53 -1.69 -35.08
C GLY A 55 -34.68 -0.43 -34.93
N LYS A 56 -35.32 0.73 -34.81
CA LYS A 56 -34.65 1.99 -34.47
C LYS A 56 -33.92 1.94 -33.12
N ASN A 57 -34.58 1.46 -32.05
CA ASN A 57 -33.96 1.40 -30.71
C ASN A 57 -32.75 0.46 -30.65
N ILE A 58 -32.75 -0.64 -31.42
CA ILE A 58 -31.60 -1.55 -31.53
C ILE A 58 -30.44 -0.85 -32.25
N LYS A 59 -30.71 -0.11 -33.33
CA LYS A 59 -29.69 0.65 -34.08
C LYS A 59 -29.09 1.79 -33.26
N ASP A 60 -29.93 2.49 -32.51
CA ASP A 60 -29.56 3.65 -31.70
C ASP A 60 -28.94 3.25 -30.34
N GLY A 61 -28.91 1.95 -29.99
CA GLY A 61 -28.30 1.45 -28.75
C GLY A 61 -29.00 1.97 -27.49
N LYS A 62 -30.34 2.05 -27.50
CA LYS A 62 -31.11 2.64 -26.40
C LYS A 62 -30.90 1.92 -25.06
N GLU A 63 -30.91 2.67 -23.96
CA GLU A 63 -30.94 2.16 -22.58
C GLU A 63 -32.09 1.13 -22.39
N GLY A 64 -31.75 -0.04 -21.86
CA GLY A 64 -32.70 -1.14 -21.57
C GLY A 64 -32.51 -2.42 -22.41
N LEU A 65 -31.64 -2.42 -23.42
CA LEU A 65 -31.22 -3.66 -24.10
C LEU A 65 -30.04 -4.32 -23.36
N PRO A 66 -30.03 -5.64 -23.19
CA PRO A 66 -28.99 -6.34 -22.46
C PRO A 66 -27.64 -6.27 -23.20
N PRO A 67 -26.51 -6.00 -22.54
CA PRO A 67 -25.21 -5.94 -23.19
C PRO A 67 -24.87 -7.24 -23.94
N LEU A 68 -24.28 -7.11 -25.13
CA LEU A 68 -23.84 -8.28 -25.92
C LEU A 68 -22.67 -8.99 -25.25
N ARG A 69 -22.67 -10.33 -25.30
CA ARG A 69 -21.58 -11.17 -24.83
C ARG A 69 -20.58 -11.42 -25.96
N ASN A 70 -19.30 -11.33 -25.65
CA ASN A 70 -18.23 -11.62 -26.60
C ASN A 70 -18.21 -13.11 -27.01
N PRO A 71 -17.69 -13.44 -28.21
CA PRO A 71 -17.47 -14.84 -28.61
C PRO A 71 -16.56 -15.58 -27.63
N PRO A 72 -16.73 -16.90 -27.43
CA PRO A 72 -15.92 -17.71 -26.50
C PRO A 72 -14.40 -17.58 -26.67
N LEU A 73 -13.92 -17.37 -27.89
CA LEU A 73 -12.49 -17.20 -28.20
C LEU A 73 -11.87 -15.98 -27.51
N LEU A 74 -12.66 -14.95 -27.21
CA LEU A 74 -12.21 -13.70 -26.59
C LEU A 74 -12.44 -13.66 -25.07
N GLU A 75 -13.06 -14.69 -24.48
CA GLU A 75 -13.44 -14.70 -23.05
C GLU A 75 -12.26 -14.87 -22.08
N THR A 76 -11.04 -15.09 -22.59
CA THR A 76 -9.79 -15.14 -21.82
C THR A 76 -8.70 -14.24 -22.41
N ALA A 77 -9.09 -13.24 -23.20
CA ALA A 77 -8.16 -12.34 -23.89
C ALA A 77 -7.14 -11.70 -22.92
N ASP A 78 -5.88 -11.64 -23.33
CA ASP A 78 -4.80 -11.02 -22.56
C ASP A 78 -4.95 -9.49 -22.44
N ASP A 79 -5.61 -8.85 -23.41
CA ASP A 79 -5.91 -7.42 -23.41
C ASP A 79 -7.40 -7.17 -23.67
N LEU A 80 -8.05 -6.55 -22.69
CA LEU A 80 -9.47 -6.20 -22.76
C LEU A 80 -9.79 -5.22 -23.89
N ALA A 81 -8.81 -4.45 -24.39
CA ALA A 81 -8.99 -3.57 -25.55
C ALA A 81 -9.25 -4.34 -26.86
N THR A 82 -9.02 -5.66 -26.89
CA THR A 82 -9.27 -6.53 -28.06
C THR A 82 -10.68 -7.11 -28.10
N LEU A 83 -11.50 -6.88 -27.06
CA LEU A 83 -12.87 -7.37 -27.01
C LEU A 83 -13.73 -6.71 -28.10
N SER A 84 -14.58 -7.51 -28.74
CA SER A 84 -15.54 -7.01 -29.76
C SER A 84 -16.62 -6.14 -29.14
N HIS A 85 -17.05 -6.49 -27.93
CA HIS A 85 -18.02 -5.75 -27.13
C HIS A 85 -17.37 -5.33 -25.82
N LEU A 86 -16.98 -4.06 -25.71
CA LEU A 86 -16.42 -3.51 -24.49
C LEU A 86 -17.55 -2.98 -23.61
N ASN A 87 -17.96 -3.81 -22.65
CA ASN A 87 -18.97 -3.48 -21.64
C ASN A 87 -18.56 -4.09 -20.29
N GLU A 88 -19.14 -3.55 -19.21
CA GLU A 88 -18.84 -3.99 -17.84
C GLU A 88 -18.92 -5.51 -17.64
N PRO A 89 -19.99 -6.23 -18.05
CA PRO A 89 -20.04 -7.67 -17.87
C PRO A 89 -18.95 -8.43 -18.62
N SER A 90 -18.56 -7.98 -19.83
CA SER A 90 -17.48 -8.62 -20.58
C SER A 90 -16.12 -8.43 -19.93
N VAL A 91 -15.86 -7.25 -19.34
CA VAL A 91 -14.65 -7.00 -18.56
C VAL A 91 -14.62 -7.90 -17.32
N LEU A 92 -15.71 -7.91 -16.54
CA LEU A 92 -15.82 -8.74 -15.33
C LEU A 92 -15.65 -10.23 -15.66
N HIS A 93 -16.32 -10.72 -16.71
CA HIS A 93 -16.28 -12.12 -17.12
C HIS A 93 -14.88 -12.54 -17.55
N THR A 94 -14.20 -11.72 -18.36
CA THR A 94 -12.84 -12.02 -18.84
C THR A 94 -11.85 -12.09 -17.68
N ILE A 95 -11.88 -11.10 -16.77
CA ILE A 95 -11.03 -11.09 -15.58
C ILE A 95 -11.33 -12.29 -14.68
N ARG A 96 -12.62 -12.62 -14.46
CA ARG A 96 -13.04 -13.76 -13.64
C ARG A 96 -12.52 -15.08 -14.21
N ASN A 97 -12.63 -15.29 -15.52
CA ASN A 97 -12.16 -16.51 -16.18
C ASN A 97 -10.63 -16.64 -16.11
N ARG A 98 -9.90 -15.54 -16.38
CA ARG A 98 -8.43 -15.52 -16.27
C ARG A 98 -7.98 -15.80 -14.85
N TYR A 99 -8.62 -15.18 -13.86
CA TYR A 99 -8.32 -15.43 -12.45
C TYR A 99 -8.58 -16.89 -12.05
N ALA A 100 -9.68 -17.49 -12.54
CA ALA A 100 -9.98 -18.91 -12.34
C ALA A 100 -8.93 -19.84 -12.98
N GLN A 101 -8.22 -19.38 -14.01
CA GLN A 101 -7.09 -20.07 -14.64
C GLN A 101 -5.74 -19.72 -13.98
N HIS A 102 -5.76 -19.03 -12.83
CA HIS A 102 -4.58 -18.54 -12.10
C HIS A 102 -3.77 -17.45 -12.82
N SER A 103 -4.32 -16.84 -13.86
CA SER A 103 -3.76 -15.66 -14.53
C SER A 103 -4.26 -14.39 -13.84
N ILE A 104 -3.43 -13.85 -12.95
CA ILE A 104 -3.79 -12.68 -12.10
C ILE A 104 -3.61 -11.33 -12.80
N TYR A 105 -2.95 -11.32 -13.95
CA TYR A 105 -2.61 -10.11 -14.70
C TYR A 105 -3.36 -10.08 -16.03
N THR A 106 -3.94 -8.92 -16.36
CA THR A 106 -4.68 -8.70 -17.61
C THR A 106 -4.44 -7.27 -18.09
N TYR A 107 -4.12 -7.06 -19.36
CA TYR A 107 -4.02 -5.71 -19.92
C TYR A 107 -5.41 -5.12 -20.15
N SER A 108 -5.50 -3.80 -20.01
CA SER A 108 -6.66 -3.00 -20.34
C SER A 108 -6.18 -1.76 -21.11
N GLY A 109 -5.88 -1.93 -22.39
CA GLY A 109 -5.28 -0.87 -23.19
C GLY A 109 -3.91 -0.50 -22.62
N ILE A 110 -3.75 0.71 -22.06
CA ILE A 110 -2.48 1.14 -21.45
C ILE A 110 -2.28 0.65 -20.01
N VAL A 111 -3.35 0.24 -19.32
CA VAL A 111 -3.33 -0.15 -17.91
C VAL A 111 -3.08 -1.65 -17.77
N LEU A 112 -2.47 -2.07 -16.65
CA LEU A 112 -2.41 -3.46 -16.21
C LEU A 112 -3.33 -3.66 -15.01
N ILE A 113 -4.28 -4.58 -15.13
CA ILE A 113 -5.13 -5.02 -14.03
C ILE A 113 -4.43 -6.19 -13.33
N ALA A 114 -4.31 -6.08 -12.01
CA ALA A 114 -3.76 -7.11 -11.14
C ALA A 114 -4.80 -7.53 -10.09
N VAL A 115 -5.18 -8.80 -10.06
CA VAL A 115 -6.14 -9.34 -9.09
C VAL A 115 -5.39 -10.14 -8.03
N ASN A 116 -5.42 -9.68 -6.78
CA ASN A 116 -4.68 -10.30 -5.68
C ASN A 116 -5.14 -11.74 -5.40
N PRO A 117 -4.27 -12.76 -5.53
CA PRO A 117 -4.66 -14.14 -5.32
C PRO A 117 -4.63 -14.59 -3.85
N PHE A 118 -4.17 -13.75 -2.91
CA PHE A 118 -3.99 -14.08 -1.49
C PHE A 118 -3.17 -15.35 -1.20
N GLN A 119 -2.33 -15.74 -2.16
CA GLN A 119 -1.43 -16.88 -2.06
C GLN A 119 -0.10 -16.59 -2.74
N ARG A 120 0.94 -17.31 -2.35
CA ARG A 120 2.23 -17.24 -3.04
C ARG A 120 2.09 -17.85 -4.43
N VAL A 121 2.59 -17.14 -5.44
CA VAL A 121 2.58 -17.57 -6.84
C VAL A 121 4.00 -17.64 -7.38
N ALA A 122 4.27 -18.60 -8.26
CA ALA A 122 5.59 -18.83 -8.86
C ALA A 122 5.84 -17.93 -10.09
N LEU A 123 5.40 -16.66 -10.04
CA LEU A 123 5.49 -15.71 -11.17
C LEU A 123 6.66 -14.72 -11.05
N TYR A 124 7.34 -14.68 -9.92
CA TYR A 124 8.39 -13.69 -9.62
C TYR A 124 9.78 -14.31 -9.47
N GLY A 125 9.96 -15.49 -10.09
CA GLY A 125 11.24 -16.18 -10.16
C GLY A 125 12.22 -15.45 -11.08
N PRO A 126 13.53 -15.70 -10.93
CA PRO A 126 14.55 -15.08 -11.77
C PRO A 126 14.43 -15.46 -13.26
N GLU A 127 13.93 -16.66 -13.56
CA GLU A 127 13.68 -17.11 -14.94
C GLU A 127 12.64 -16.23 -15.64
N ILE A 128 11.58 -15.85 -14.92
CA ILE A 128 10.53 -14.96 -15.43
C ILE A 128 11.08 -13.54 -15.60
N LEU A 129 11.82 -13.03 -14.62
CA LEU A 129 12.52 -11.75 -14.72
C LEU A 129 13.37 -11.66 -16.00
N GLN A 130 14.17 -12.71 -16.27
CA GLN A 130 15.01 -12.78 -17.46
C GLN A 130 14.20 -12.87 -18.75
N ALA A 131 13.08 -13.60 -18.75
CA ALA A 131 12.22 -13.74 -19.92
C ALA A 131 11.63 -12.40 -20.38
N TYR A 132 11.26 -11.52 -19.44
CA TYR A 132 10.67 -10.21 -19.76
C TYR A 132 11.69 -9.13 -20.11
N SER A 133 12.97 -9.28 -19.75
CA SER A 133 14.01 -8.30 -20.05
C SER A 133 14.25 -8.14 -21.56
N GLY A 134 14.24 -6.89 -22.03
CA GLY A 134 14.39 -6.54 -23.45
C GLY A 134 13.18 -6.86 -24.33
N ARG A 135 12.06 -7.31 -23.76
CA ARG A 135 10.85 -7.67 -24.50
C ARG A 135 9.87 -6.51 -24.57
N LYS A 136 9.26 -6.34 -25.74
CA LYS A 136 8.17 -5.36 -25.90
C LYS A 136 6.90 -5.88 -25.26
N ARG A 137 6.09 -4.94 -24.77
CA ARG A 137 4.73 -5.21 -24.32
C ARG A 137 3.93 -5.93 -25.42
N GLY A 138 3.26 -7.02 -25.04
CA GLY A 138 2.46 -7.85 -25.95
C GLY A 138 3.23 -8.99 -26.65
N GLU A 139 4.57 -9.08 -26.51
CA GLU A 139 5.31 -10.26 -26.96
C GLU A 139 5.13 -11.46 -26.02
N LEU A 140 4.89 -11.20 -24.74
CA LEU A 140 4.63 -12.18 -23.69
C LEU A 140 3.28 -11.88 -23.02
N GLU A 141 2.81 -12.85 -22.22
CA GLU A 141 1.58 -12.71 -21.43
C GLU A 141 1.61 -11.48 -20.52
N PRO A 142 0.44 -10.92 -20.15
CA PRO A 142 0.36 -9.78 -19.26
C PRO A 142 1.09 -10.06 -17.94
N HIS A 143 2.03 -9.18 -17.60
CA HIS A 143 2.77 -9.30 -16.37
C HIS A 143 3.28 -7.94 -15.90
N LEU A 144 3.48 -7.82 -14.59
CA LEU A 144 4.00 -6.60 -13.97
C LEU A 144 5.39 -6.20 -14.47
N PHE A 145 6.23 -7.21 -14.73
CA PHE A 145 7.58 -7.01 -15.29
C PHE A 145 7.54 -6.41 -16.70
N ALA A 146 6.51 -6.68 -17.50
CA ALA A 146 6.35 -6.02 -18.79
C ALA A 146 6.11 -4.52 -18.64
N ILE A 147 5.38 -4.07 -17.60
CA ILE A 147 5.17 -2.65 -17.32
C ILE A 147 6.47 -1.98 -16.85
N ALA A 148 7.24 -2.67 -16.00
CA ALA A 148 8.54 -2.18 -15.56
C ALA A 148 9.55 -2.08 -16.72
N GLU A 149 9.56 -3.06 -17.63
CA GLU A 149 10.40 -3.05 -18.84
C GLU A 149 10.00 -1.95 -19.82
N ASP A 150 8.69 -1.75 -20.02
CA ASP A 150 8.15 -0.71 -20.90
C ASP A 150 8.57 0.67 -20.39
N ALA A 151 8.45 0.92 -19.07
CA ALA A 151 8.93 2.15 -18.44
C ALA A 151 10.46 2.30 -18.54
N TYR A 152 11.23 1.23 -18.33
CA TYR A 152 12.69 1.26 -18.44
C TYR A 152 13.15 1.57 -19.87
N THR A 153 12.49 0.99 -20.87
CA THR A 153 12.77 1.24 -22.29
C THR A 153 12.33 2.64 -22.71
N ALA A 154 11.14 3.09 -22.29
CA ALA A 154 10.62 4.43 -22.57
C ALA A 154 11.53 5.53 -22.02
N MET A 155 12.03 5.36 -20.78
CA MET A 155 12.97 6.30 -20.16
C MET A 155 14.17 6.60 -21.05
N ARG A 156 14.78 5.56 -21.65
CA ARG A 156 15.92 5.71 -22.58
C ARG A 156 15.50 6.34 -23.90
N LYS A 157 14.43 5.82 -24.48
CA LYS A 157 13.99 6.20 -25.83
C LYS A 157 13.53 7.66 -25.89
N GLU A 158 12.87 8.12 -24.84
CA GLU A 158 12.29 9.46 -24.75
C GLU A 158 13.23 10.46 -24.08
N GLY A 159 14.24 9.99 -23.35
CA GLY A 159 15.13 10.85 -22.57
C GLY A 159 14.35 11.61 -21.48
N MET A 160 13.33 10.98 -20.89
CA MET A 160 12.47 11.56 -19.88
C MET A 160 12.24 10.56 -18.74
N GLY A 161 12.22 11.08 -17.50
CA GLY A 161 11.89 10.27 -16.33
C GLY A 161 10.48 9.71 -16.41
N GLN A 162 10.31 8.46 -15.98
CA GLN A 162 9.04 7.72 -16.05
C GLN A 162 8.46 7.55 -14.65
N THR A 163 7.15 7.32 -14.54
CA THR A 163 6.53 6.99 -13.26
C THR A 163 5.49 5.90 -13.43
N ILE A 164 5.59 4.86 -12.60
CA ILE A 164 4.63 3.77 -12.49
C ILE A 164 3.76 4.05 -11.27
N ILE A 165 2.46 4.20 -11.51
CA ILE A 165 1.46 4.44 -10.46
C ILE A 165 0.73 3.13 -10.18
N VAL A 166 0.72 2.71 -8.91
CA VAL A 166 -0.01 1.52 -8.47
C VAL A 166 -1.20 1.96 -7.63
N SER A 167 -2.42 1.77 -8.16
CA SER A 167 -3.67 2.17 -7.51
C SER A 167 -4.56 0.96 -7.17
N GLY A 168 -5.58 1.19 -6.34
CA GLY A 168 -6.52 0.17 -5.89
C GLY A 168 -6.86 0.27 -4.40
N GLU A 169 -7.90 -0.44 -3.97
CA GLU A 169 -8.35 -0.44 -2.57
C GLU A 169 -7.31 -1.02 -1.59
N SER A 170 -7.51 -0.77 -0.29
CA SER A 170 -6.70 -1.39 0.75
C SER A 170 -6.80 -2.92 0.69
N GLY A 171 -5.65 -3.61 0.61
CA GLY A 171 -5.58 -5.07 0.43
C GLY A 171 -5.49 -5.56 -1.04
N ALA A 172 -5.57 -4.66 -2.03
CA ALA A 172 -5.52 -5.05 -3.45
C ALA A 172 -4.14 -5.55 -3.95
N GLY A 173 -3.08 -5.49 -3.15
CA GLY A 173 -1.73 -5.92 -3.54
C GLY A 173 -0.82 -4.81 -4.12
N LYS A 174 -1.13 -3.53 -3.84
CA LYS A 174 -0.34 -2.37 -4.32
C LYS A 174 1.12 -2.42 -3.89
N THR A 175 1.37 -2.54 -2.59
CA THR A 175 2.71 -2.58 -2.01
C THR A 175 3.51 -3.78 -2.49
N GLU A 176 2.88 -4.95 -2.67
CA GLU A 176 3.54 -6.13 -3.24
C GLU A 176 3.91 -5.92 -4.72
N SER A 177 3.02 -5.32 -5.52
CA SER A 177 3.33 -4.93 -6.90
C SER A 177 4.50 -3.94 -6.95
N ALA A 178 4.50 -2.90 -6.11
CA ALA A 178 5.60 -1.94 -6.04
C ALA A 178 6.94 -2.62 -5.70
N LYS A 179 6.96 -3.59 -4.77
CA LYS A 179 8.16 -4.39 -4.45
C LYS A 179 8.67 -5.16 -5.66
N TYR A 180 7.80 -5.83 -6.40
CA TYR A 180 8.20 -6.60 -7.58
C TYR A 180 8.67 -5.70 -8.73
N ILE A 181 8.07 -4.54 -8.92
CA ILE A 181 8.56 -3.52 -9.86
C ILE A 181 9.97 -3.07 -9.49
N MET A 182 10.19 -2.70 -8.22
CA MET A 182 11.52 -2.27 -7.76
C MET A 182 12.56 -3.38 -7.91
N ARG A 183 12.18 -4.62 -7.58
CA ARG A 183 13.04 -5.80 -7.77
C ARG A 183 13.40 -6.01 -9.24
N TYR A 184 12.45 -5.84 -10.14
CA TYR A 184 12.69 -5.91 -11.58
C TYR A 184 13.73 -4.86 -12.00
N LEU A 185 13.46 -3.59 -11.69
CA LEU A 185 14.34 -2.47 -12.05
C LEU A 185 15.76 -2.65 -11.48
N ALA A 186 15.88 -3.18 -10.26
CA ALA A 186 17.17 -3.49 -9.63
C ALA A 186 17.94 -4.66 -10.30
N SER A 187 17.27 -5.50 -11.09
CA SER A 187 17.86 -6.71 -11.66
C SER A 187 18.15 -6.61 -13.16
N VAL A 188 17.56 -5.64 -13.87
CA VAL A 188 17.78 -5.43 -15.31
C VAL A 188 19.18 -4.90 -15.56
N ASN A 189 19.85 -5.46 -16.56
CA ASN A 189 21.20 -5.04 -16.95
C ASN A 189 21.15 -3.91 -18.01
N PRO A 190 22.16 -3.02 -18.02
CA PRO A 190 22.33 -2.07 -19.10
C PRO A 190 22.52 -2.77 -20.46
N PRO A 191 21.88 -2.28 -21.53
CA PRO A 191 21.94 -2.90 -22.86
C PRO A 191 23.37 -2.98 -23.46
N ASP A 192 24.28 -2.09 -23.05
CA ASP A 192 25.66 -2.00 -23.58
C ASP A 192 26.73 -2.65 -22.67
N SER A 193 26.31 -3.47 -21.68
CA SER A 193 27.23 -4.21 -20.81
C SER A 193 27.96 -5.33 -21.57
N THR A 194 29.10 -4.99 -22.17
CA THR A 194 29.95 -5.89 -22.97
C THR A 194 30.82 -6.84 -22.14
N THR A 195 30.74 -6.79 -20.81
CA THR A 195 31.34 -7.79 -19.93
C THR A 195 30.56 -9.10 -20.03
N ALA A 196 31.16 -10.07 -20.74
CA ALA A 196 30.71 -11.44 -20.91
C ALA A 196 30.64 -12.24 -19.58
N LYS A 197 29.75 -11.84 -18.68
CA LYS A 197 29.16 -12.68 -17.63
C LYS A 197 27.65 -12.47 -17.66
N THR A 198 27.06 -13.15 -18.63
CA THR A 198 25.62 -13.40 -18.80
C THR A 198 25.08 -14.15 -17.58
N LYS A 199 24.87 -13.43 -16.48
CA LYS A 199 24.06 -13.91 -15.38
C LYS A 199 23.15 -12.76 -14.98
N PHE A 200 21.86 -12.95 -15.22
CA PHE A 200 20.85 -12.26 -14.43
C PHE A 200 21.27 -12.41 -12.96
N LYS A 201 21.32 -11.33 -12.17
CA LYS A 201 21.71 -11.39 -10.76
C LYS A 201 20.68 -12.26 -10.04
N LEU A 202 21.00 -13.54 -9.86
CA LEU A 202 20.06 -14.57 -9.43
C LEU A 202 19.81 -14.50 -7.92
N THR A 203 20.78 -13.93 -7.21
CA THR A 203 20.78 -13.80 -5.75
C THR A 203 21.03 -12.37 -5.32
N LEU A 204 20.50 -12.00 -4.15
CA LEU A 204 20.80 -10.73 -3.48
C LEU A 204 22.30 -10.56 -3.21
N ASP A 205 23.09 -11.63 -3.21
CA ASP A 205 24.55 -11.58 -3.02
C ASP A 205 25.33 -11.20 -4.29
N GLU A 206 24.68 -11.20 -5.45
CA GLU A 206 25.25 -10.72 -6.73
C GLU A 206 24.80 -9.28 -7.07
N SER A 207 23.87 -8.71 -6.30
CA SER A 207 23.40 -7.34 -6.51
C SER A 207 24.39 -6.29 -5.97
N SER A 208 24.37 -5.10 -6.57
CA SER A 208 25.18 -3.97 -6.12
C SER A 208 24.76 -3.54 -4.71
N GLU A 209 25.65 -2.87 -3.99
CA GLU A 209 25.33 -2.37 -2.63
C GLU A 209 24.10 -1.45 -2.65
N ILE A 210 24.00 -0.56 -3.66
CA ILE A 210 22.87 0.34 -3.85
C ILE A 210 21.57 -0.44 -4.08
N GLU A 211 21.58 -1.50 -4.90
CA GLU A 211 20.41 -2.35 -5.12
C GLU A 211 19.95 -3.02 -3.82
N ARG A 212 20.88 -3.53 -3.01
CA ARG A 212 20.55 -4.11 -1.69
C ARG A 212 19.95 -3.07 -0.75
N GLN A 213 20.52 -1.87 -0.72
CA GLN A 213 20.01 -0.77 0.09
C GLN A 213 18.60 -0.38 -0.32
N ILE A 214 18.31 -0.24 -1.62
CA ILE A 214 16.97 0.06 -2.15
C ILE A 214 15.96 -0.99 -1.67
N LEU A 215 16.28 -2.29 -1.81
CA LEU A 215 15.38 -3.36 -1.39
C LEU A 215 15.22 -3.44 0.14
N ALA A 216 16.28 -3.13 0.90
CA ALA A 216 16.26 -3.09 2.37
C ALA A 216 15.39 -1.95 2.92
N THR A 217 15.03 -0.94 2.14
CA THR A 217 14.11 0.12 2.60
C THR A 217 12.71 -0.38 2.91
N ASN A 218 12.24 -1.44 2.24
CA ASN A 218 10.87 -1.91 2.41
C ASN A 218 10.60 -2.49 3.81
N PRO A 219 11.40 -3.46 4.33
CA PRO A 219 11.23 -3.93 5.71
C PRO A 219 11.23 -2.81 6.74
N ILE A 220 12.10 -1.80 6.57
CA ILE A 220 12.19 -0.65 7.46
C ILE A 220 10.89 0.15 7.43
N LEU A 221 10.47 0.58 6.24
CA LEU A 221 9.30 1.43 6.10
C LEU A 221 8.00 0.69 6.46
N GLU A 222 7.92 -0.62 6.24
CA GLU A 222 6.79 -1.44 6.66
C GLU A 222 6.74 -1.61 8.19
N ALA A 223 7.87 -1.90 8.83
CA ALA A 223 7.92 -2.00 10.28
C ALA A 223 7.43 -0.72 10.98
N PHE A 224 7.88 0.45 10.49
CA PHE A 224 7.56 1.75 11.09
C PHE A 224 6.32 2.44 10.51
N GLY A 225 5.79 1.97 9.39
CA GLY A 225 4.76 2.68 8.62
C GLY A 225 3.55 1.84 8.26
N ASN A 226 3.57 0.53 8.50
CA ASN A 226 2.44 -0.36 8.27
C ASN A 226 1.84 -0.87 9.57
N ALA A 227 0.56 -1.23 9.50
CA ALA A 227 -0.19 -1.81 10.61
C ALA A 227 -1.31 -2.71 10.11
N LYS A 228 -1.75 -3.63 10.98
CA LYS A 228 -2.98 -4.41 10.77
C LYS A 228 -4.21 -3.51 10.85
N THR A 229 -5.05 -3.56 9.82
CA THR A 229 -6.41 -3.01 9.80
C THR A 229 -7.44 -4.13 9.64
N THR A 230 -8.72 -3.78 9.66
CA THR A 230 -9.81 -4.73 9.38
C THR A 230 -9.76 -5.38 8.00
N ARG A 231 -9.13 -4.72 7.01
CA ARG A 231 -9.10 -5.17 5.61
C ARG A 231 -7.75 -5.76 5.18
N ASN A 232 -6.67 -5.40 5.86
CA ASN A 232 -5.31 -5.77 5.47
C ASN A 232 -4.41 -5.87 6.70
N ASP A 233 -3.77 -7.03 6.89
CA ASP A 233 -2.88 -7.28 8.02
C ASP A 233 -1.55 -6.51 7.95
N ASN A 234 -1.15 -6.04 6.78
CA ASN A 234 0.06 -5.24 6.54
C ASN A 234 -0.29 -3.97 5.73
N SER A 235 -1.23 -3.16 6.25
CA SER A 235 -1.68 -1.95 5.57
C SER A 235 -0.68 -0.82 5.70
N SER A 236 -0.20 -0.30 4.58
CA SER A 236 0.55 0.97 4.53
C SER A 236 -0.30 2.08 5.13
N ARG A 237 0.18 2.68 6.24
CA ARG A 237 -0.39 3.90 6.85
C ARG A 237 0.48 5.13 6.51
N PHE A 238 1.12 4.98 5.36
CA PHE A 238 2.00 5.81 4.56
C PHE A 238 1.68 6.06 3.08
N GLY A 239 1.91 7.26 2.55
CA GLY A 239 2.07 7.43 1.10
C GLY A 239 3.55 7.37 0.78
N LYS A 240 3.96 6.63 -0.24
CA LYS A 240 5.36 6.41 -0.58
C LYS A 240 5.59 6.64 -2.07
N TYR A 241 6.53 7.51 -2.39
CA TYR A 241 7.04 7.69 -3.75
C TYR A 241 8.54 7.44 -3.75
N ILE A 242 8.96 6.39 -4.44
CA ILE A 242 10.38 6.01 -4.57
C ILE A 242 10.83 6.33 -5.98
N GLN A 243 11.83 7.18 -6.12
CA GLN A 243 12.50 7.45 -7.39
C GLN A 243 13.78 6.63 -7.43
N ILE A 244 13.90 5.71 -8.38
CA ILE A 244 15.17 5.04 -8.69
C ILE A 244 15.88 5.94 -9.69
N LEU A 245 17.13 6.32 -9.38
CA LEU A 245 17.92 7.25 -10.16
C LEU A 245 18.87 6.50 -11.08
N PHE A 246 18.93 6.92 -12.34
CA PHE A 246 19.74 6.31 -13.39
C PHE A 246 20.71 7.33 -14.00
N ASP A 247 21.91 6.89 -14.35
CA ASP A 247 22.84 7.68 -15.16
C ASP A 247 22.51 7.60 -16.67
N GLY A 248 23.29 8.30 -17.50
CA GLY A 248 23.14 8.28 -18.96
C GLY A 248 23.36 6.91 -19.62
N LYS A 249 23.85 5.90 -18.89
CA LYS A 249 24.01 4.51 -19.35
C LYS A 249 22.92 3.57 -18.83
N GLN A 250 21.90 4.11 -18.15
CA GLN A 250 20.84 3.37 -17.47
C GLN A 250 21.33 2.49 -16.32
N GLU A 251 22.46 2.82 -15.69
CA GLU A 251 22.87 2.17 -14.45
C GLU A 251 22.22 2.86 -13.24
N ILE A 252 21.79 2.07 -12.26
CA ILE A 252 21.25 2.61 -11.01
C ILE A 252 22.38 3.29 -10.25
N VAL A 253 22.24 4.59 -10.02
CA VAL A 253 23.22 5.38 -9.24
C VAL A 253 22.74 5.70 -7.84
N GLY A 254 21.45 5.54 -7.55
CA GLY A 254 20.87 5.77 -6.23
C GLY A 254 19.36 5.74 -6.22
N ALA A 255 18.76 6.17 -5.12
CA ALA A 255 17.31 6.34 -5.02
C ALA A 255 16.92 7.48 -4.08
N ARG A 256 15.68 7.93 -4.20
CA ARG A 256 15.09 8.97 -3.34
C ARG A 256 13.68 8.59 -2.95
N ILE A 257 13.38 8.67 -1.66
CA ILE A 257 12.09 8.36 -1.07
C ILE A 257 11.43 9.63 -0.58
N ARG A 258 10.17 9.83 -0.99
CA ARG A 258 9.28 10.83 -0.43
C ARG A 258 8.12 10.13 0.26
N THR A 259 7.83 10.54 1.48
CA THR A 259 6.71 10.02 2.26
C THR A 259 5.64 11.07 2.47
N TYR A 260 4.38 10.65 2.49
CA TYR A 260 3.22 11.51 2.63
C TYR A 260 2.32 11.01 3.76
N LEU A 261 1.77 11.93 4.55
CA LEU A 261 0.60 11.73 5.44
C LEU A 261 0.64 10.55 6.43
N LEU A 262 1.76 10.26 7.09
CA LEU A 262 1.82 9.26 8.16
C LEU A 262 0.63 9.38 9.14
N GLU A 263 -0.11 8.29 9.34
CA GLU A 263 -1.31 8.25 10.20
C GLU A 263 -0.96 8.34 11.69
N ARG A 264 -0.63 9.54 12.15
CA ARG A 264 -0.16 9.80 13.53
C ARG A 264 -1.15 9.33 14.59
N SER A 265 -2.46 9.38 14.32
CA SER A 265 -3.50 8.94 15.27
C SER A 265 -3.35 7.47 15.67
N ARG A 266 -2.83 6.62 14.78
CA ARG A 266 -2.60 5.19 15.05
C ARG A 266 -1.66 4.91 16.21
N ILE A 267 -0.77 5.85 16.54
CA ILE A 267 0.16 5.72 17.68
C ILE A 267 -0.58 5.60 19.00
N VAL A 268 -1.67 6.35 19.16
CA VAL A 268 -2.36 6.48 20.45
C VAL A 268 -3.72 5.83 20.47
N PHE A 269 -4.24 5.42 19.31
CA PHE A 269 -5.56 4.84 19.17
C PHE A 269 -5.58 3.74 18.11
N GLN A 270 -6.25 2.63 18.42
CA GLN A 270 -6.51 1.54 17.49
C GLN A 270 -7.97 1.11 17.61
N PRO A 271 -8.73 1.04 16.50
CA PRO A 271 -10.04 0.39 16.48
C PRO A 271 -9.94 -1.09 16.89
N LEU A 272 -11.07 -1.67 17.29
CA LEU A 272 -11.16 -3.12 17.57
C LEU A 272 -10.64 -3.93 16.38
N THR A 273 -9.92 -5.01 16.67
CA THR A 273 -9.23 -5.92 15.73
C THR A 273 -8.00 -5.35 15.02
N GLU A 274 -7.70 -4.05 15.16
CA GLU A 274 -6.55 -3.41 14.53
C GLU A 274 -5.33 -3.31 15.45
N ARG A 275 -4.14 -3.15 14.87
CA ARG A 275 -2.89 -2.93 15.61
C ARG A 275 -2.38 -1.50 15.47
N ASN A 276 -1.44 -1.16 16.36
CA ASN A 276 -0.49 -0.08 16.15
C ASN A 276 0.55 -0.49 15.08
N TYR A 277 1.55 0.34 14.80
CA TYR A 277 2.63 0.00 13.86
C TYR A 277 3.38 -1.27 14.28
N HIS A 278 3.79 -2.07 13.30
CA HIS A 278 4.41 -3.39 13.53
C HIS A 278 5.64 -3.32 14.44
N ILE A 279 6.47 -2.28 14.30
CA ILE A 279 7.72 -2.13 15.04
C ILE A 279 7.53 -2.19 16.57
N PHE A 280 6.39 -1.76 17.11
CA PHE A 280 6.15 -1.87 18.55
C PHE A 280 5.98 -3.32 19.00
N TYR A 281 5.27 -4.14 18.22
CA TYR A 281 5.08 -5.56 18.50
C TYR A 281 6.37 -6.34 18.29
N GLN A 282 7.08 -6.03 17.20
CA GLN A 282 8.40 -6.56 16.89
C GLN A 282 9.40 -6.28 18.01
N LEU A 283 9.45 -5.05 18.52
CA LEU A 283 10.34 -4.67 19.61
C LEU A 283 10.03 -5.43 20.92
N CYS A 284 8.74 -5.54 21.28
CA CYS A 284 8.33 -6.28 22.48
C CYS A 284 8.65 -7.79 22.39
N ALA A 285 8.49 -8.40 21.21
CA ALA A 285 8.72 -9.82 20.98
C ALA A 285 10.21 -10.17 20.76
N GLY A 286 10.92 -9.37 19.96
CA GLY A 286 12.23 -9.68 19.43
C GLY A 286 13.43 -9.08 20.17
N ALA A 287 13.24 -8.07 21.03
CA ALA A 287 14.34 -7.50 21.80
C ALA A 287 15.00 -8.56 22.72
N PRO A 288 16.34 -8.62 22.81
CA PRO A 288 16.99 -9.56 23.71
C PRO A 288 16.65 -9.27 25.17
N LEU A 289 16.73 -10.29 26.02
CA LEU A 289 16.19 -10.25 27.39
C LEU A 289 16.75 -9.09 28.23
N LYS A 290 18.04 -8.79 28.10
CA LYS A 290 18.71 -7.73 28.85
C LYS A 290 18.17 -6.37 28.44
N GLU A 291 18.21 -6.05 27.15
CA GLU A 291 17.76 -4.78 26.61
C GLU A 291 16.27 -4.58 26.82
N ARG A 292 15.47 -5.64 26.67
CA ARG A 292 14.03 -5.61 26.98
C ARG A 292 13.78 -5.22 28.44
N LYS A 293 14.52 -5.80 29.38
CA LYS A 293 14.43 -5.45 30.81
C LYS A 293 14.90 -4.02 31.07
N ASP A 294 16.00 -3.60 30.46
CA ASP A 294 16.58 -2.26 30.62
C ASP A 294 15.65 -1.16 30.06
N LEU A 295 14.88 -1.49 29.02
CA LEU A 295 13.85 -0.63 28.42
C LEU A 295 12.49 -0.73 29.11
N GLY A 296 12.34 -1.58 30.13
CA GLY A 296 11.06 -1.82 30.82
C GLY A 296 9.98 -2.38 29.90
N LEU A 297 10.37 -3.11 28.86
CA LEU A 297 9.46 -3.73 27.90
C LEU A 297 8.99 -5.11 28.38
N ASP A 298 7.85 -5.56 27.85
CA ASP A 298 7.24 -6.83 28.20
C ASP A 298 6.72 -7.54 26.95
N THR A 299 6.74 -8.87 26.94
CA THR A 299 6.17 -9.67 25.85
C THR A 299 4.65 -9.62 25.86
N ASP A 300 4.04 -9.39 27.03
CA ASP A 300 2.61 -9.15 27.15
C ASP A 300 2.27 -7.72 26.74
N ILE A 301 1.87 -7.57 25.47
CA ILE A 301 1.49 -6.28 24.88
C ILE A 301 0.29 -5.63 25.58
N THR A 302 -0.52 -6.38 26.34
CA THR A 302 -1.68 -5.85 27.06
C THR A 302 -1.30 -4.90 28.21
N LYS A 303 -0.03 -4.93 28.62
CA LYS A 303 0.54 -4.01 29.60
C LYS A 303 0.72 -2.59 29.05
N PHE A 304 0.74 -2.40 27.73
CA PHE A 304 0.90 -1.10 27.10
C PHE A 304 -0.42 -0.57 26.54
N HIS A 305 -0.86 0.59 27.02
CA HIS A 305 -2.10 1.24 26.60
C HIS A 305 -2.14 1.47 25.08
N TYR A 306 -1.01 1.84 24.47
CA TYR A 306 -0.92 2.07 23.02
C TYR A 306 -0.88 0.80 22.16
N LEU A 307 -0.87 -0.41 22.75
CA LEU A 307 -0.88 -1.66 22.00
C LEU A 307 -2.14 -2.52 22.23
N LYS A 308 -2.86 -2.28 23.33
CA LYS A 308 -3.97 -3.14 23.76
C LYS A 308 -5.36 -2.73 23.25
N GLN A 309 -5.51 -1.54 22.64
CA GLN A 309 -6.84 -0.99 22.32
C GLN A 309 -7.57 -1.77 21.23
N GLY A 310 -6.83 -2.43 20.33
CA GLY A 310 -7.41 -3.34 19.34
C GLY A 310 -8.08 -4.58 19.91
N GLY A 311 -7.95 -4.84 21.21
CA GLY A 311 -8.54 -5.98 21.89
C GLY A 311 -7.82 -7.31 21.58
N PRO A 312 -8.30 -8.43 22.15
CA PRO A 312 -7.61 -9.72 22.08
C PRO A 312 -7.45 -10.31 20.67
N HIS A 313 -8.27 -9.87 19.70
CA HIS A 313 -8.24 -10.38 18.33
C HIS A 313 -7.32 -9.58 17.39
N SER A 314 -6.72 -8.48 17.86
CA SER A 314 -5.73 -7.74 17.07
C SER A 314 -4.37 -8.45 17.04
N THR A 315 -4.09 -9.30 18.02
CA THR A 315 -2.83 -10.04 18.17
C THR A 315 -3.08 -11.52 18.54
N PRO A 316 -2.35 -12.51 17.98
CA PRO A 316 -1.31 -12.40 16.96
C PRO A 316 -1.88 -12.15 15.54
N ILE A 317 -1.01 -11.90 14.55
CA ILE A 317 -1.36 -11.93 13.12
C ILE A 317 -1.04 -13.35 12.65
N ALA A 318 -1.96 -13.97 11.91
CA ALA A 318 -1.76 -15.33 11.44
C ALA A 318 -0.55 -15.41 10.48
N GLY A 319 0.39 -16.32 10.77
CA GLY A 319 1.57 -16.54 9.92
C GLY A 319 2.68 -15.49 10.03
N VAL A 320 2.61 -14.56 11.00
CA VAL A 320 3.66 -13.55 11.25
C VAL A 320 4.30 -13.81 12.61
N ASP A 321 5.63 -13.94 12.63
CA ASP A 321 6.45 -13.96 13.84
C ASP A 321 7.08 -12.57 14.05
N ASP A 322 6.52 -11.81 14.98
CA ASP A 322 7.00 -10.46 15.31
C ASP A 322 8.49 -10.44 15.74
N ALA A 323 9.03 -11.52 16.32
CA ALA A 323 10.44 -11.60 16.71
C ALA A 323 11.37 -11.86 15.51
N GLU A 324 10.94 -12.66 14.53
CA GLU A 324 11.68 -12.81 13.26
C GLU A 324 11.67 -11.51 12.45
N GLU A 325 10.52 -10.85 12.36
CA GLU A 325 10.37 -9.55 11.69
C GLU A 325 11.24 -8.45 12.35
N PHE A 326 11.41 -8.49 13.67
CA PHE A 326 12.34 -7.60 14.36
C PHE A 326 13.79 -7.80 13.89
N ARG A 327 14.25 -9.05 13.75
CA ARG A 327 15.61 -9.35 13.26
C ARG A 327 15.77 -8.88 11.82
N ALA A 328 14.78 -9.12 10.97
CA ALA A 328 14.78 -8.65 9.59
C ALA A 328 14.87 -7.12 9.52
N THR A 329 14.15 -6.41 10.40
CA THR A 329 14.19 -4.95 10.52
C THR A 329 15.56 -4.45 10.97
N GLN A 330 16.18 -5.07 11.98
CA GLN A 330 17.53 -4.72 12.41
C GLN A 330 18.57 -4.93 11.31
N GLN A 331 18.48 -6.06 10.59
CA GLN A 331 19.37 -6.34 9.47
C GLN A 331 19.20 -5.29 8.38
N ALA A 332 17.95 -4.96 8.02
CA ALA A 332 17.67 -3.94 7.02
C ALA A 332 18.19 -2.55 7.41
N LEU A 333 17.98 -2.13 8.67
CA LEU A 333 18.54 -0.88 9.23
C LEU A 333 20.07 -0.86 9.10
N SER A 334 20.73 -1.99 9.33
CA SER A 334 22.19 -2.12 9.20
C SER A 334 22.63 -2.01 7.75
N THR A 335 21.89 -2.61 6.81
CA THR A 335 22.15 -2.55 5.37
C THR A 335 22.10 -1.11 4.84
N VAL A 336 21.21 -0.26 5.35
CA VAL A 336 21.12 1.17 5.00
C VAL A 336 22.04 2.06 5.84
N GLY A 337 23.06 1.49 6.49
CA GLY A 337 24.11 2.25 7.18
C GLY A 337 23.73 2.79 8.58
N ILE A 338 22.61 2.36 9.18
CA ILE A 338 22.27 2.76 10.56
C ILE A 338 23.01 1.85 11.53
N SER A 339 23.97 2.44 12.25
CA SER A 339 24.75 1.71 13.27
C SER A 339 23.86 1.13 14.37
N VAL A 340 24.30 0.01 14.96
CA VAL A 340 23.60 -0.67 16.05
C VAL A 340 23.29 0.29 17.22
N GLU A 341 24.19 1.22 17.52
CA GLU A 341 24.01 2.25 18.54
C GLU A 341 22.83 3.18 18.22
N LYS A 342 22.73 3.65 16.97
CA LYS A 342 21.60 4.47 16.49
C LYS A 342 20.31 3.65 16.48
N GLN A 343 20.34 2.38 16.09
CA GLN A 343 19.16 1.50 16.14
C GLN A 343 18.61 1.41 17.58
N TRP A 344 19.48 1.18 18.57
CA TRP A 344 19.07 1.15 19.97
C TRP A 344 18.61 2.52 20.51
N ALA A 345 19.09 3.63 19.95
CA ALA A 345 18.52 4.95 20.24
C ALA A 345 17.07 5.07 19.74
N VAL A 346 16.78 4.59 18.52
CA VAL A 346 15.41 4.52 17.96
C VAL A 346 14.52 3.61 18.81
N PHE A 347 14.99 2.41 19.15
CA PHE A 347 14.21 1.46 19.97
C PHE A 347 13.93 1.98 21.38
N ARG A 348 14.87 2.74 21.96
CA ARG A 348 14.66 3.45 23.22
C ARG A 348 13.59 4.53 23.11
N LEU A 349 13.53 5.27 22.01
CA LEU A 349 12.43 6.22 21.77
C LEU A 349 11.09 5.50 21.68
N LEU A 350 11.01 4.39 20.94
CA LEU A 350 9.78 3.57 20.86
C LEU A 350 9.32 3.08 22.24
N ALA A 351 10.25 2.55 23.06
CA ALA A 351 9.95 2.16 24.43
C ALA A 351 9.44 3.35 25.26
N ALA A 352 10.05 4.54 25.09
CA ALA A 352 9.58 5.75 25.75
C ALA A 352 8.13 6.10 25.40
N LEU A 353 7.73 5.91 24.14
CA LEU A 353 6.35 6.15 23.69
C LEU A 353 5.36 5.16 24.30
N LEU A 354 5.74 3.89 24.42
CA LEU A 354 4.91 2.88 25.09
C LEU A 354 4.68 3.20 26.57
N HIS A 355 5.75 3.62 27.27
CA HIS A 355 5.65 4.09 28.65
C HIS A 355 4.85 5.40 28.75
N LEU A 356 5.03 6.32 27.81
CA LEU A 356 4.29 7.57 27.76
C LEU A 356 2.78 7.31 27.72
N GLY A 357 2.30 6.33 26.94
CA GLY A 357 0.89 5.96 26.91
C GLY A 357 0.34 5.37 28.21
N ASN A 358 1.21 4.88 29.10
CA ASN A 358 0.85 4.27 30.38
C ASN A 358 0.81 5.26 31.55
N ILE A 359 1.28 6.51 31.35
CA ILE A 359 1.23 7.53 32.42
C ILE A 359 -0.21 7.73 32.88
N LYS A 360 -0.44 7.56 34.19
CA LYS A 360 -1.76 7.68 34.81
C LYS A 360 -2.07 9.14 35.12
N ILE A 361 -2.97 9.71 34.35
CA ILE A 361 -3.52 11.05 34.58
C ILE A 361 -4.81 10.90 35.37
N THR A 362 -4.84 11.45 36.59
CA THR A 362 -6.02 11.41 37.46
C THR A 362 -6.80 12.71 37.32
N GLN A 363 -8.09 12.61 37.00
CA GLN A 363 -9.02 13.75 36.98
C GLN A 363 -9.30 14.21 38.42
N LEU A 364 -9.12 15.50 38.69
CA LEU A 364 -9.58 16.16 39.92
C LEU A 364 -10.90 16.90 39.63
N ARG A 365 -11.31 17.90 40.42
CA ARG A 365 -12.56 18.64 40.13
C ARG A 365 -12.51 19.37 38.78
N ASN A 366 -11.59 20.33 38.65
CA ASN A 366 -11.41 21.11 37.42
C ASN A 366 -10.04 20.89 36.76
N ASP A 367 -9.13 20.21 37.45
CA ASP A 367 -7.72 20.05 37.07
C ASP A 367 -7.36 18.55 36.93
N SER A 368 -6.08 18.24 36.74
CA SER A 368 -5.54 16.88 36.70
C SER A 368 -4.23 16.77 37.47
N SER A 369 -3.89 15.55 37.87
CA SER A 369 -2.64 15.23 38.56
C SER A 369 -1.99 13.97 38.01
N ILE A 370 -0.67 13.92 38.10
CA ILE A 370 0.16 12.74 37.81
C ILE A 370 1.02 12.47 39.05
N ASP A 371 1.10 11.21 39.48
CA ASP A 371 1.94 10.79 40.61
C ASP A 371 3.43 10.97 40.27
N ASP A 372 4.20 11.54 41.19
CA ASP A 372 5.65 11.71 41.04
C ASP A 372 6.41 10.38 40.94
N ASN A 373 5.85 9.32 41.54
CA ASN A 373 6.40 7.98 41.53
C ASN A 373 5.73 7.08 40.48
N ASP A 374 4.94 7.63 39.55
CA ASP A 374 4.40 6.85 38.44
C ASP A 374 5.56 6.19 37.65
N PRO A 375 5.65 4.84 37.63
CA PRO A 375 6.77 4.17 36.98
C PRO A 375 6.88 4.48 35.48
N ALA A 376 5.74 4.69 34.82
CA ALA A 376 5.68 4.99 33.40
C ALA A 376 6.16 6.42 33.12
N LEU A 377 5.86 7.39 34.00
CA LEU A 377 6.41 8.74 33.92
C LEU A 377 7.95 8.72 34.07
N LEU A 378 8.45 7.99 35.06
CA LEU A 378 9.89 7.86 35.33
C LEU A 378 10.63 7.25 34.13
N LEU A 379 10.10 6.17 33.55
CA LEU A 379 10.70 5.51 32.39
C LEU A 379 10.61 6.37 31.12
N ALA A 380 9.43 6.92 30.82
CA ALA A 380 9.23 7.74 29.62
C ALA A 380 10.17 8.96 29.62
N THR A 381 10.24 9.70 30.73
CA THR A 381 11.08 10.91 30.81
C THR A 381 12.58 10.57 30.79
N ARG A 382 12.99 9.48 31.44
CA ARG A 382 14.38 8.96 31.37
C ARG A 382 14.78 8.64 29.93
N PHE A 383 13.94 7.92 29.19
CA PHE A 383 14.27 7.49 27.83
C PHE A 383 14.17 8.62 26.80
N LEU A 384 13.26 9.58 26.99
CA LEU A 384 13.21 10.82 26.20
C LEU A 384 14.35 11.78 26.54
N GLY A 385 15.02 11.62 27.68
CA GLY A 385 16.07 12.52 28.13
C GLY A 385 15.56 13.90 28.56
N VAL A 386 14.32 13.98 29.07
CA VAL A 386 13.68 15.23 29.48
C VAL A 386 13.58 15.33 31.00
N ASN A 387 13.53 16.56 31.52
CA ASN A 387 13.36 16.78 32.95
C ASN A 387 11.97 16.32 33.41
N LEU A 388 11.92 15.43 34.40
CA LEU A 388 10.67 14.84 34.90
C LEU A 388 9.69 15.88 35.43
N ALA A 389 10.15 16.80 36.29
CA ALA A 389 9.29 17.77 36.94
C ALA A 389 8.67 18.76 35.94
N GLU A 390 9.47 19.24 34.98
CA GLU A 390 8.97 20.12 33.91
C GLU A 390 8.05 19.36 32.95
N PHE A 391 8.38 18.14 32.55
CA PHE A 391 7.51 17.33 31.68
C PHE A 391 6.15 17.08 32.33
N LYS A 392 6.15 16.66 33.61
CA LYS A 392 4.93 16.46 34.40
C LYS A 392 4.08 17.73 34.44
N LYS A 393 4.69 18.86 34.80
CA LYS A 393 4.04 20.16 34.90
C LYS A 393 3.37 20.57 33.59
N TRP A 394 4.07 20.45 32.46
CA TRP A 394 3.54 20.86 31.15
C TRP A 394 2.60 19.85 30.51
N THR A 395 2.55 18.62 31.02
CA THR A 395 1.51 17.65 30.61
C THR A 395 0.14 18.04 31.18
N ILE A 396 0.10 18.58 32.41
CA ILE A 396 -1.17 18.93 33.11
C ILE A 396 -1.44 20.43 33.19
N LYS A 397 -0.60 21.27 32.58
CA LYS A 397 -0.76 22.73 32.54
C LYS A 397 -0.47 23.26 31.14
N LYS A 398 -1.11 24.37 30.78
CA LYS A 398 -0.77 25.15 29.59
C LYS A 398 -0.31 26.55 29.99
N GLN A 399 0.57 27.13 29.18
CA GLN A 399 0.96 28.54 29.30
C GLN A 399 0.46 29.31 28.08
N ILE A 400 -0.23 30.42 28.32
CA ILE A 400 -0.59 31.38 27.30
C ILE A 400 0.24 32.63 27.54
N THR A 401 1.03 33.03 26.54
CA THR A 401 1.83 34.25 26.61
C THR A 401 1.06 35.36 25.90
N THR A 402 0.65 36.39 26.63
CA THR A 402 0.04 37.60 26.08
C THR A 402 1.13 38.69 25.91
N ARG A 403 0.77 39.87 25.40
CA ARG A 403 1.72 40.99 25.24
C ARG A 403 2.34 41.45 26.57
N SER A 404 1.66 41.20 27.69
CA SER A 404 2.02 41.78 28.99
C SER A 404 2.39 40.73 30.04
N GLU A 405 1.92 39.48 29.90
CA GLU A 405 2.03 38.47 30.96
C GLU A 405 2.02 37.03 30.44
N LYS A 406 2.46 36.10 31.30
CA LYS A 406 2.38 34.65 31.08
C LYS A 406 1.35 34.07 32.04
N ILE A 407 0.23 33.58 31.50
CA ILE A 407 -0.84 32.96 32.28
C ILE A 407 -0.67 31.45 32.21
N ILE A 408 -0.49 30.81 33.36
CA ILE A 408 -0.43 29.34 33.47
C ILE A 408 -1.77 28.84 34.00
N THR A 409 -2.41 27.95 33.26
CA THR A 409 -3.71 27.36 33.63
C THR A 409 -3.59 25.85 33.70
N ALA A 410 -4.18 25.23 34.72
CA ALA A 410 -4.29 23.78 34.82
C ALA A 410 -5.22 23.22 33.74
N LEU A 411 -4.94 21.99 33.32
CA LEU A 411 -5.74 21.23 32.37
C LEU A 411 -6.54 20.17 33.12
N ASN A 412 -7.76 19.89 32.65
CA ASN A 412 -8.48 18.71 33.10
C ASN A 412 -7.83 17.42 32.53
N GLY A 413 -8.23 16.27 33.03
CA GLY A 413 -7.64 14.98 32.69
C GLY A 413 -7.77 14.62 31.21
N ALA A 414 -8.89 14.94 30.57
CA ALA A 414 -9.06 14.72 29.13
C ALA A 414 -8.10 15.59 28.31
N GLN A 415 -7.97 16.87 28.65
CA GLN A 415 -7.03 17.79 28.00
C GLN A 415 -5.57 17.36 28.20
N ALA A 416 -5.20 16.97 29.42
CA ALA A 416 -3.86 16.48 29.73
C ALA A 416 -3.53 15.17 28.99
N THR A 417 -4.53 14.28 28.82
CA THR A 417 -4.40 13.07 27.98
C THR A 417 -4.13 13.45 26.53
N VAL A 418 -4.86 14.42 25.98
CA VAL A 418 -4.60 14.93 24.62
C VAL A 418 -3.20 15.50 24.50
N VAL A 419 -2.67 16.20 25.51
CA VAL A 419 -1.28 16.71 25.51
C VAL A 419 -0.28 15.56 25.45
N ARG A 420 -0.39 14.58 26.35
CA ARG A 420 0.45 13.37 26.39
C ARG A 420 0.45 12.63 25.05
N ASP A 421 -0.74 12.41 24.50
CA ASP A 421 -0.93 11.72 23.23
C ASP A 421 -0.35 12.54 22.06
N SER A 422 -0.47 13.87 22.10
CA SER A 422 0.10 14.76 21.08
C SER A 422 1.63 14.73 21.09
N VAL A 423 2.26 14.65 22.27
CA VAL A 423 3.71 14.44 22.38
C VAL A 423 4.10 13.11 21.76
N ALA A 424 3.35 12.04 22.02
CA ALA A 424 3.65 10.72 21.45
C ALA A 424 3.58 10.75 19.91
N LYS A 425 2.53 11.35 19.35
CA LYS A 425 2.34 11.55 17.91
C LYS A 425 3.49 12.36 17.29
N PHE A 426 3.89 13.44 17.95
CA PHE A 426 4.93 14.34 17.46
C PHE A 426 6.29 13.63 17.42
N VAL A 427 6.69 12.99 18.53
CA VAL A 427 7.98 12.29 18.62
C VAL A 427 8.05 11.16 17.60
N TYR A 428 6.98 10.36 17.43
CA TYR A 428 6.97 9.31 16.42
C TYR A 428 7.08 9.87 15.00
N ALA A 429 6.36 10.95 14.69
CA ALA A 429 6.43 11.59 13.38
C ALA A 429 7.84 12.10 13.07
N CYS A 430 8.48 12.80 14.02
CA CYS A 430 9.86 13.27 13.85
C CYS A 430 10.86 12.11 13.70
N MET A 431 10.68 11.03 14.45
CA MET A 431 11.51 9.82 14.34
C MET A 431 11.34 9.15 12.97
N PHE A 432 10.10 9.07 12.45
CA PHE A 432 9.82 8.52 11.12
C PHE A 432 10.42 9.40 10.02
N GLU A 433 10.25 10.72 10.10
CA GLU A 433 10.86 11.68 9.18
C GLU A 433 12.40 11.60 9.20
N TRP A 434 13.00 11.48 10.39
CA TRP A 434 14.44 11.27 10.55
C TRP A 434 14.88 9.95 9.91
N LEU A 435 14.14 8.86 10.11
CA LEU A 435 14.46 7.56 9.55
C LEU A 435 14.41 7.58 8.02
N VAL A 436 13.41 8.26 7.43
CA VAL A 436 13.34 8.49 5.98
C VAL A 436 14.52 9.35 5.48
N ALA A 437 14.91 10.38 6.24
CA ALA A 437 16.05 11.22 5.89
C ALA A 437 17.36 10.42 5.87
N ILE A 438 17.62 9.59 6.88
CA ILE A 438 18.81 8.73 6.94
C ILE A 438 18.81 7.68 5.82
N VAL A 439 17.66 7.08 5.53
CA VAL A 439 17.54 6.16 4.39
C VAL A 439 17.88 6.89 3.09
N ASN A 440 17.38 8.11 2.89
CA ASN A 440 17.72 8.92 1.70
C ASN A 440 19.21 9.28 1.63
N GLU A 441 19.85 9.60 2.75
CA GLU A 441 21.29 9.85 2.80
C GLU A 441 22.07 8.60 2.38
N SER A 442 21.69 7.41 2.86
CA SER A 442 22.31 6.15 2.44
C SER A 442 22.13 5.88 0.95
N LEU A 443 20.95 6.15 0.39
CA LEU A 443 20.63 5.89 -1.02
C LEU A 443 21.23 6.92 -1.99
N ALA A 444 21.70 8.06 -1.49
CA ALA A 444 22.31 9.11 -2.29
C ALA A 444 23.82 8.86 -2.56
N GLY A 445 24.40 7.80 -2.00
CA GLY A 445 25.83 7.50 -2.09
C GLY A 445 26.70 8.44 -1.24
N GLU A 446 28.02 8.18 -1.18
CA GLU A 446 28.96 9.05 -0.48
C GLU A 446 28.86 10.49 -1.03
N ASN A 447 28.79 11.49 -0.15
CA ASN A 447 28.68 12.91 -0.47
C ASN A 447 27.52 13.35 -1.40
N GLY A 448 26.56 12.47 -1.70
CA GLY A 448 25.47 12.77 -2.63
C GLY A 448 25.81 12.60 -4.11
N ASP A 449 26.90 11.87 -4.43
CA ASP A 449 27.35 11.59 -5.80
C ASP A 449 26.26 11.00 -6.71
N ALA A 450 25.26 10.31 -6.14
CA ALA A 450 24.13 9.81 -6.93
C ALA A 450 23.33 10.94 -7.58
N ALA A 451 23.14 12.07 -6.89
CA ALA A 451 22.38 13.20 -7.41
C ALA A 451 23.12 13.93 -8.55
N GLU A 452 24.45 13.92 -8.53
CA GLU A 452 25.28 14.52 -9.58
C GLU A 452 25.33 13.65 -10.84
N ARG A 453 25.32 12.32 -10.68
CA ARG A 453 25.33 11.36 -11.79
C ARG A 453 23.94 11.04 -12.36
N ALA A 454 22.88 11.37 -11.63
CA ALA A 454 21.52 11.07 -12.05
C ALA A 454 21.09 11.96 -13.22
N GLU A 455 20.82 11.35 -14.36
CA GLU A 455 20.25 12.01 -15.54
C GLU A 455 18.75 11.72 -15.70
N MET A 456 18.32 10.51 -15.30
CA MET A 456 16.95 10.03 -15.44
C MET A 456 16.46 9.37 -14.16
N PHE A 457 15.14 9.13 -14.08
CA PHE A 457 14.55 8.38 -12.97
C PHE A 457 13.36 7.54 -13.41
N ILE A 458 13.08 6.49 -12.64
CA ILE A 458 11.79 5.79 -12.66
C ILE A 458 11.18 5.91 -11.27
N GLY A 459 10.05 6.61 -11.19
CA GLY A 459 9.26 6.76 -9.98
C GLY A 459 8.31 5.59 -9.80
N VAL A 460 8.18 5.08 -8.58
CA VAL A 460 7.16 4.10 -8.19
C VAL A 460 6.31 4.74 -7.10
N LEU A 461 5.04 4.98 -7.41
CA LEU A 461 4.08 5.55 -6.47
C LEU A 461 3.24 4.43 -5.85
N ASP A 462 3.38 4.25 -4.54
CA ASP A 462 2.61 3.35 -3.69
C ASP A 462 1.95 4.17 -2.58
N ILE A 463 0.67 4.49 -2.77
CA ILE A 463 -0.12 5.21 -1.77
C ILE A 463 -1.13 4.28 -1.10
N TYR A 464 -1.67 4.73 0.03
CA TYR A 464 -2.85 4.13 0.65
C TYR A 464 -3.95 3.90 -0.37
N GLY A 465 -4.66 2.78 -0.22
CA GLY A 465 -5.88 2.59 -1.00
C GLY A 465 -7.01 3.46 -0.50
N PHE A 466 -8.04 3.61 -1.32
CA PHE A 466 -9.32 4.17 -0.89
C PHE A 466 -9.87 3.38 0.30
N GLU A 467 -10.34 4.09 1.33
CA GLU A 467 -10.80 3.51 2.59
C GLU A 467 -12.11 4.15 3.05
N HIS A 468 -13.06 3.30 3.46
CA HIS A 468 -14.33 3.74 4.04
C HIS A 468 -14.71 2.82 5.21
N PHE A 469 -14.70 3.39 6.42
CA PHE A 469 -15.06 2.71 7.66
C PHE A 469 -16.37 3.27 8.25
N GLN A 470 -16.90 2.64 9.29
CA GLN A 470 -18.08 3.13 10.01
C GLN A 470 -17.86 4.53 10.61
N LYS A 471 -16.64 4.85 11.04
CA LYS A 471 -16.23 6.16 11.52
C LYS A 471 -14.95 6.59 10.81
N ASN A 472 -15.04 7.64 10.01
CA ASN A 472 -13.92 8.22 9.28
C ASN A 472 -13.49 9.53 9.96
N SER A 473 -12.20 9.85 9.91
CA SER A 473 -11.63 11.09 10.42
C SER A 473 -10.95 11.89 9.30
N PHE A 474 -10.23 12.95 9.67
CA PHE A 474 -9.49 13.79 8.74
C PHE A 474 -8.44 12.98 7.94
N GLU A 475 -7.89 11.93 8.53
CA GLU A 475 -6.96 11.01 7.88
C GLU A 475 -7.60 10.29 6.69
N GLN A 476 -8.77 9.67 6.85
CA GLN A 476 -9.47 9.02 5.73
C GLN A 476 -9.89 10.04 4.65
N PHE A 477 -10.32 11.24 5.05
CA PHE A 477 -10.59 12.32 4.08
C PHE A 477 -9.35 12.64 3.24
N SER A 478 -8.19 12.82 3.87
CA SER A 478 -6.93 13.14 3.17
C SER A 478 -6.48 12.00 2.25
N ILE A 479 -6.62 10.75 2.69
CA ILE A 479 -6.31 9.55 1.91
C ILE A 479 -7.22 9.45 0.67
N ASN A 480 -8.53 9.58 0.85
CA ASN A 480 -9.48 9.45 -0.24
C ASN A 480 -9.37 10.63 -1.21
N TYR A 481 -9.12 11.86 -0.71
CA TYR A 481 -8.83 13.01 -1.56
C TYR A 481 -7.59 12.79 -2.43
N ALA A 482 -6.52 12.21 -1.88
CA ALA A 482 -5.34 11.87 -2.66
C ALA A 482 -5.65 10.81 -3.75
N ASN A 483 -6.48 9.81 -3.44
CA ASN A 483 -6.93 8.81 -4.42
C ASN A 483 -7.76 9.45 -5.54
N GLU A 484 -8.71 10.33 -5.20
CA GLU A 484 -9.50 11.08 -6.19
C GLU A 484 -8.62 11.96 -7.09
N LYS A 485 -7.57 12.58 -6.51
CA LYS A 485 -6.61 13.35 -7.29
C LYS A 485 -5.76 12.51 -8.24
N LEU A 486 -5.33 11.32 -7.81
CA LEU A 486 -4.64 10.39 -8.70
C LEU A 486 -5.55 9.76 -9.76
N GLN A 487 -6.85 9.66 -9.50
CA GLN A 487 -7.82 9.18 -10.48
C GLN A 487 -8.17 10.24 -11.54
N GLN A 488 -8.00 11.53 -11.19
CA GLN A 488 -8.20 12.66 -12.10
C GLN A 488 -7.05 12.83 -13.10
N GLU A 489 -5.81 12.55 -12.65
CA GLU A 489 -4.62 12.48 -13.50
C GLU A 489 -4.63 11.20 -14.35
#